data_AF-A0A4R6C0G3-F1
#
_entry.id   AF-A0A4R6C0G3-F1
#
_cell.length_a   1.000
_cell.length_b   1.000
_cell.length_c   1.000
_cell.angle_alpha   90.00
_cell.angle_beta   90.00
_cell.angle_gamma   90.00
#
_symmetry.space_group_name_H-M   'P 1'
#
loop_
_entity.id
_entity.type
_entity.pdbx_description
1 polymer ?
#
loop_
_entity_poly.entity_id
_entity_poly.type
_entity_poly.pdbx_seq_one_letter_code
_entity_poly.pdbx_strand_id
1 'polypeptide(L)'
;MKKSLHKLELGYLLPVAFIAAYADFKWGTVLGYTFSIIYTVALACLLLVQKRDIAVIRGNIISMILSIILCIIFINGQDNGYFKPFGPTGFMVFLTVVFTILQFVIGKIVAKVRRNNDQTT
;
A
#
# COMPACT_ATOMS: atom_id res chain seq x y z
N MET A 1 7.81 23.42 -1.84
CA MET A 1 6.86 22.35 -2.24
C MET A 1 7.54 21.00 -2.58
N LYS A 2 8.55 20.94 -3.47
CA LYS A 2 9.22 19.68 -3.86
C LYS A 2 9.77 18.82 -2.71
N LYS A 3 10.35 19.42 -1.66
CA LYS A 3 10.84 18.68 -0.47
C LYS A 3 9.76 17.90 0.28
N SER A 4 8.51 18.37 0.29
CA SER A 4 7.39 17.67 0.95
C SER A 4 6.98 16.42 0.17
N LEU A 5 7.00 16.50 -1.16
CA LEU A 5 6.66 15.40 -2.05
C LEU A 5 7.59 14.20 -1.93
N HIS A 6 8.90 14.44 -1.85
CA HIS A 6 9.86 13.34 -1.66
C HIS A 6 9.69 12.63 -0.32
N LYS A 7 9.24 13.33 0.74
CA LYS A 7 8.91 12.67 2.01
C LYS A 7 7.72 11.71 1.88
N LEU A 8 6.73 12.07 1.08
CA LEU A 8 5.59 11.20 0.79
C LEU A 8 6.01 9.95 0.00
N GLU A 9 6.90 10.11 -0.99
CA GLU A 9 7.47 8.98 -1.72
C GLU A 9 8.27 8.05 -0.81
N LEU A 10 8.99 8.60 0.17
CA LEU A 10 9.75 7.81 1.15
C LEU A 10 8.84 6.92 2.01
N GLY A 11 7.58 7.33 2.25
CA GLY A 11 6.59 6.51 2.94
C GLY A 11 6.28 5.18 2.24
N TYR A 12 6.41 5.14 0.92
CA TYR A 12 6.24 3.89 0.15
C TYR A 12 7.42 2.93 0.27
N LEU A 13 8.53 3.31 0.91
CA LEU A 13 9.60 2.37 1.23
C LEU A 13 9.21 1.41 2.37
N LEU A 14 8.11 1.68 3.06
CA LEU A 14 7.60 0.73 4.06
C LEU A 14 7.08 -0.53 3.36
N PRO A 15 7.43 -1.74 3.83
CA PRO A 15 6.93 -3.01 3.31
C PRO A 15 5.52 -3.27 3.83
N VAL A 16 4.54 -2.49 3.35
CA VAL A 16 3.21 -2.39 3.95
C VAL A 16 2.47 -3.73 3.93
N ALA A 17 2.51 -4.47 2.82
CA ALA A 17 1.84 -5.77 2.72
C ALA A 17 2.37 -6.77 3.77
N PHE A 18 3.69 -6.79 3.97
CA PHE A 18 4.30 -7.62 5.00
C PHE A 18 3.93 -7.17 6.41
N ILE A 19 4.04 -5.87 6.72
CA ILE A 19 3.69 -5.34 8.06
C ILE A 19 2.25 -5.70 8.41
N ALA A 20 1.32 -5.49 7.46
CA ALA A 20 -0.08 -5.79 7.62
C ALA A 20 -0.31 -7.27 7.92
N ALA A 21 0.22 -8.14 7.05
CA ALA A 21 0.01 -9.57 7.16
C ALA A 21 0.72 -10.17 8.37
N TYR A 22 1.90 -9.69 8.72
CA TYR A 22 2.65 -10.16 9.89
C TYR A 22 1.96 -9.77 11.20
N ALA A 23 1.47 -8.53 11.31
CA ALA A 23 0.69 -8.08 12.46
C ALA A 23 -0.56 -8.93 12.67
N ASP A 24 -1.35 -9.10 11.61
CA ASP A 24 -2.61 -9.85 11.66
C ASP A 24 -2.38 -11.35 11.87
N PHE A 25 -1.33 -11.92 11.29
CA PHE A 25 -0.91 -13.29 11.56
C PHE A 25 -0.50 -13.51 13.03
N LYS A 26 0.24 -12.57 13.62
CA LYS A 26 0.72 -12.69 15.00
C LYS A 26 -0.36 -12.47 16.05
N TRP A 27 -1.28 -11.55 15.80
CA TRP A 27 -2.33 -11.18 16.76
C TRP A 27 -3.69 -11.81 16.48
N GLY A 28 -3.86 -12.49 15.34
CA GLY A 28 -5.14 -13.08 14.94
C GLY A 28 -6.21 -12.03 14.65
N THR A 29 -5.82 -10.84 14.17
CA THR A 29 -6.72 -9.70 13.90
C THR A 29 -6.78 -9.36 12.42
N VAL A 30 -7.52 -8.29 12.06
CA VAL A 30 -7.51 -7.68 10.72
C VAL A 30 -7.11 -6.19 10.75
N LEU A 31 -6.56 -5.75 11.88
CA LEU A 31 -6.19 -4.36 12.12
C LEU A 31 -4.97 -3.96 11.29
N GLY A 32 -4.02 -4.87 11.09
CA GLY A 32 -2.85 -4.67 10.24
C GLY A 32 -3.24 -4.26 8.83
N TYR A 33 -4.19 -4.97 8.21
CA TYR A 33 -4.76 -4.61 6.91
C TYR A 33 -5.48 -3.27 6.94
N THR A 34 -6.30 -3.04 7.95
CA THR A 34 -7.11 -1.81 8.07
C THR A 34 -6.21 -0.57 8.12
N PHE A 35 -5.20 -0.55 9.00
CA PHE A 35 -4.27 0.56 9.11
C PHE A 35 -3.43 0.75 7.84
N SER A 36 -3.05 -0.35 7.19
CA SER A 36 -2.28 -0.32 5.95
C SER A 36 -3.05 0.27 4.78
N ILE A 37 -4.34 -0.04 4.66
CA ILE A 37 -5.22 0.56 3.65
C ILE A 37 -5.35 2.06 3.92
N ILE A 38 -5.67 2.47 5.16
CA ILE A 38 -5.82 3.88 5.52
C ILE A 38 -4.53 4.66 5.20
N TYR A 39 -3.38 4.14 5.64
CA TYR A 39 -2.07 4.75 5.42
C TYR A 39 -1.77 4.92 3.92
N THR A 40 -1.88 3.85 3.16
CA THR A 40 -1.49 3.88 1.74
C THR A 40 -2.47 4.69 0.89
N VAL A 41 -3.77 4.62 1.16
CA VAL A 41 -4.78 5.45 0.50
C VAL A 41 -4.54 6.93 0.79
N ALA A 42 -4.27 7.30 2.03
CA ALA A 42 -3.96 8.69 2.38
C ALA A 42 -2.74 9.22 1.60
N LEU A 43 -1.65 8.44 1.53
CA LEU A 43 -0.48 8.79 0.73
C LEU A 43 -0.79 8.89 -0.76
N ALA A 44 -1.55 7.94 -1.31
CA ALA A 44 -1.95 7.94 -2.71
C ALA A 44 -2.79 9.18 -3.06
N CYS A 45 -3.76 9.54 -2.22
CA CYS A 45 -4.57 10.75 -2.39
C CYS A 45 -3.69 12.00 -2.51
N LEU A 46 -2.73 12.16 -1.61
CA LEU A 46 -1.82 13.33 -1.60
C LEU A 46 -0.95 13.41 -2.87
N LEU A 47 -0.49 12.27 -3.39
CA LEU A 47 0.34 12.21 -4.60
C LEU A 47 -0.48 12.34 -5.90
N LEU A 48 -1.65 11.71 -5.99
CA LEU A 48 -2.50 11.70 -7.18
C LEU A 48 -3.18 13.04 -7.43
N VAL A 49 -3.51 13.78 -6.37
CA VAL A 49 -3.93 15.18 -6.47
C VAL A 49 -2.87 16.02 -7.17
N GLN A 50 -1.59 15.72 -6.96
CA GLN A 50 -0.46 16.40 -7.58
C GLN A 50 -0.02 15.76 -8.91
N LYS A 51 -0.87 14.91 -9.51
CA LYS A 51 -0.62 14.20 -10.78
C LYS A 51 0.65 13.34 -10.76
N ARG A 52 0.99 12.74 -9.62
CA ARG A 52 2.19 11.88 -9.45
C ARG A 52 1.86 10.39 -9.45
N ASP A 53 1.12 9.95 -10.45
CA ASP A 53 0.71 8.55 -10.65
C ASP A 53 1.89 7.58 -10.66
N ILE A 54 2.94 7.93 -11.40
CA ILE A 54 4.16 7.10 -11.54
C ILE A 54 4.84 6.91 -10.17
N ALA A 55 4.77 7.90 -9.29
CA ALA A 55 5.37 7.80 -7.95
C ALA A 55 4.62 6.77 -7.09
N VAL A 56 3.29 6.72 -7.18
CA VAL A 56 2.46 5.71 -6.49
C VAL A 56 2.75 4.31 -7.00
N ILE A 57 2.83 4.11 -8.32
CA ILE A 57 3.13 2.79 -8.91
C ILE A 57 4.52 2.32 -8.48
N ARG A 58 5.53 3.16 -8.68
CA ARG A 58 6.92 2.84 -8.29
C ARG A 58 7.02 2.54 -6.80
N GLY A 59 6.34 3.34 -5.97
CA GLY A 59 6.28 3.14 -4.54
C GLY A 59 5.72 1.77 -4.15
N ASN A 60 4.57 1.38 -4.71
CA ASN A 60 3.98 0.07 -4.45
C ASN A 60 4.87 -1.08 -4.92
N ILE A 61 5.56 -0.96 -6.07
CA ILE A 61 6.49 -1.97 -6.55
C ILE A 61 7.66 -2.16 -5.56
N ILE A 62 8.27 -1.07 -5.08
CA ILE A 62 9.36 -1.13 -4.10
C ILE A 62 8.85 -1.74 -2.78
N SER A 63 7.70 -1.27 -2.28
CA SER A 63 7.04 -1.79 -1.09
C SER A 63 6.76 -3.30 -1.18
N MET A 64 6.31 -3.77 -2.35
CA MET A 64 6.04 -5.18 -2.63
C MET A 64 7.31 -6.01 -2.59
N ILE A 65 8.38 -5.59 -3.25
CA ILE A 65 9.67 -6.29 -3.25
C ILE A 65 10.18 -6.43 -1.81
N LEU A 66 10.16 -5.34 -1.04
CA LEU A 66 10.57 -5.38 0.37
C LEU A 66 9.66 -6.30 1.21
N SER A 67 8.36 -6.29 0.95
CA SER A 67 7.41 -7.16 1.62
C SER A 67 7.67 -8.64 1.33
N ILE A 68 8.00 -8.98 0.08
CA ILE A 68 8.36 -10.35 -0.32
C ILE A 68 9.66 -10.77 0.35
N ILE A 69 10.69 -9.93 0.35
CA ILE A 69 11.98 -10.22 1.01
C ILE A 69 11.76 -10.52 2.49
N LEU A 70 11.03 -9.67 3.21
CA LEU A 70 10.74 -9.89 4.63
C LEU A 70 9.86 -11.12 4.86
N CYS A 71 8.89 -11.37 3.98
CA CYS A 71 8.07 -12.58 4.05
C CYS A 71 8.94 -13.84 3.93
N ILE A 72 9.90 -13.85 3.01
CA ILE A 72 10.85 -14.96 2.83
C ILE A 72 11.69 -15.17 4.11
N ILE A 73 12.12 -14.09 4.77
CA ILE A 73 12.97 -14.15 5.95
C ILE A 73 12.20 -14.59 7.21
N PHE A 74 11.00 -14.06 7.44
CA PHE A 74 10.31 -14.17 8.72
C PHE A 74 9.14 -15.17 8.74
N ILE A 75 8.52 -15.44 7.59
CA ILE A 75 7.27 -16.21 7.50
C ILE A 75 7.50 -17.54 6.75
N ASN A 76 8.46 -17.59 5.81
CA ASN A 76 8.68 -18.78 5.01
C ASN A 76 9.01 -20.00 5.89
N GLY A 77 8.24 -21.07 5.73
CA GLY A 77 8.29 -22.26 6.58
C GLY A 77 7.24 -22.32 7.70
N GLN A 78 6.50 -21.23 7.97
CA GLN A 78 5.37 -21.20 8.91
C GLN A 78 4.03 -21.33 8.15
N ASP A 79 3.82 -22.43 7.43
CA ASP A 79 2.57 -22.68 6.69
C ASP A 79 1.44 -23.14 7.63
N ASN A 80 0.83 -22.17 8.31
CA ASN A 80 -0.30 -22.41 9.23
C ASN A 80 -1.68 -22.27 8.54
N GLY A 81 -1.74 -22.33 7.21
CA GLY A 81 -2.99 -22.18 6.45
C GLY A 81 -3.49 -20.75 6.28
N TYR A 82 -3.00 -19.78 7.07
CA TYR A 82 -3.36 -18.36 6.99
C TYR A 82 -3.15 -17.76 5.58
N PHE A 83 -2.08 -18.17 4.90
CA PHE A 83 -1.69 -17.61 3.61
C PHE A 83 -2.27 -18.37 2.40
N LYS A 84 -3.20 -19.31 2.62
CA LYS A 84 -3.87 -20.02 1.53
C LYS A 84 -4.85 -19.09 0.80
N PRO A 85 -5.08 -19.31 -0.51
CA PRO A 85 -4.52 -20.36 -1.36
C PRO A 85 -3.15 -20.03 -1.99
N PHE A 86 -2.65 -18.81 -1.81
CA PHE A 86 -1.52 -18.27 -2.59
C PHE A 86 -0.14 -18.57 -2.00
N GLY A 87 -0.07 -19.04 -0.75
CA GLY A 87 1.15 -19.14 0.02
C GLY A 87 1.66 -17.75 0.49
N PRO A 88 2.65 -17.68 1.38
CA PRO A 88 3.07 -16.42 2.00
C PRO A 88 3.48 -15.34 1.00
N THR A 89 4.33 -15.68 0.02
CA THR A 89 4.83 -14.74 -0.99
C THR A 89 3.75 -14.34 -1.98
N GLY A 90 2.95 -15.30 -2.48
CA GLY A 90 1.82 -15.02 -3.36
C GLY A 90 0.77 -14.13 -2.69
N PHE A 91 0.57 -14.30 -1.39
CA PHE A 91 -0.33 -13.47 -0.60
C PHE A 91 0.18 -12.03 -0.46
N MET A 92 1.50 -11.79 -0.37
CA MET A 92 2.04 -10.43 -0.41
C MET A 92 1.72 -9.74 -1.74
N VAL A 93 1.89 -10.44 -2.86
CA VAL A 93 1.55 -9.91 -4.19
C VAL A 93 0.06 -9.60 -4.28
N PHE A 94 -0.79 -10.52 -3.83
CA PHE A 94 -2.24 -10.33 -3.79
C PHE A 94 -2.63 -9.07 -2.99
N LEU A 95 -2.12 -8.92 -1.77
CA LEU A 95 -2.39 -7.75 -0.95
C LEU A 95 -1.92 -6.45 -1.60
N THR A 96 -0.71 -6.43 -2.17
CA THR A 96 -0.22 -5.27 -2.91
C THR A 96 -1.16 -4.88 -4.04
N VAL A 97 -1.62 -5.85 -4.83
CA VAL A 97 -2.56 -5.59 -5.94
C VAL A 97 -3.87 -4.99 -5.41
N VAL A 98 -4.46 -5.61 -4.38
CA VAL A 98 -5.71 -5.12 -3.77
C VAL A 98 -5.54 -3.70 -3.23
N PHE A 99 -4.48 -3.45 -2.46
CA PHE A 99 -4.21 -2.12 -1.89
C PHE A 99 -3.95 -1.08 -3.00
N THR A 100 -3.21 -1.44 -4.04
CA THR A 100 -2.94 -0.55 -5.17
C THR A 100 -4.23 -0.18 -5.90
N ILE A 101 -5.13 -1.13 -6.14
CA ILE A 101 -6.44 -0.85 -6.75
C ILE A 101 -7.22 0.15 -5.90
N LEU A 102 -7.32 -0.08 -4.58
CA LEU A 102 -8.02 0.83 -3.66
C LEU A 102 -7.40 2.24 -3.65
N GLN A 103 -6.08 2.33 -3.58
CA GLN A 103 -5.34 3.58 -3.66
C GLN A 103 -5.68 4.37 -4.94
N PHE A 104 -5.71 3.70 -6.10
CA PHE A 104 -6.02 4.35 -7.37
C PHE A 104 -7.49 4.75 -7.48
N VAL A 105 -8.42 3.88 -7.12
CA VAL A 105 -9.86 4.17 -7.17
C VAL A 105 -10.18 5.38 -6.29
N ILE A 106 -9.80 5.34 -5.01
CA ILE A 106 -10.10 6.40 -4.06
C ILE A 106 -9.32 7.67 -4.41
N GLY A 107 -8.02 7.55 -4.66
CA GLY A 107 -7.17 8.70 -4.92
C GLY A 107 -7.52 9.43 -6.21
N LYS A 108 -8.00 8.72 -7.26
CA LYS A 108 -8.49 9.36 -8.49
C LYS A 108 -9.82 10.07 -8.27
N ILE A 109 -10.74 9.51 -7.48
CA ILE A 109 -11.99 10.17 -7.10
C ILE A 109 -11.68 11.48 -6.38
N VAL A 110 -10.82 11.43 -5.35
CA VAL A 110 -10.41 12.63 -4.58
C VAL A 110 -9.73 13.66 -5.47
N ALA A 111 -8.81 13.24 -6.35
CA ALA A 111 -8.15 14.14 -7.28
C ALA A 111 -9.11 14.78 -8.28
N LYS A 112 -10.17 14.08 -8.71
CA LYS A 112 -11.21 14.62 -9.58
C LYS A 112 -12.07 15.66 -8.85
N VAL A 113 -12.56 15.35 -7.65
CA VAL A 113 -13.37 16.26 -6.84
C VAL A 113 -12.63 17.56 -6.57
N ARG A 114 -11.35 17.50 -6.18
CA ARG A 114 -10.55 18.70 -5.92
C ARG A 114 -10.41 19.61 -7.14
N ARG A 115 -10.18 19.04 -8.32
CA ARG A 115 -10.03 19.84 -9.56
C ARG A 115 -11.32 20.54 -9.95
N ASN A 116 -12.48 19.91 -9.74
CA ASN A 116 -13.76 20.53 -10.03
C ASN A 116 -13.99 21.75 -9.13
N ASN A 117 -13.63 21.67 -7.85
CA ASN A 117 -13.75 22.78 -6.92
C ASN A 117 -12.84 23.96 -7.31
N ASP A 118 -11.61 23.67 -7.76
CA ASP A 118 -10.66 24.70 -8.22
C ASP A 118 -11.15 25.44 -9.49
N GLN A 119 -12.11 24.89 -10.25
CA GLN A 119 -12.69 25.55 -11.45
C GLN A 119 -13.91 26.43 -11.15
N THR A 120 -14.53 26.24 -9.98
CA THR A 120 -15.73 26.98 -9.54
C THR A 120 -15.41 28.18 -8.63
N THR A 121 -14.13 28.45 -8.36
CA THR A 121 -13.64 29.55 -7.51
C THR A 121 -12.81 30.50 -8.35
#